data_AF-A0A2N2XHL4-F1
#
_entry.id   AF-A0A2N2XHL4-F1
#
_cell.length_a   1.000
_cell.length_b   1.000
_cell.length_c   1.000
_cell.angle_alpha   90.00
_cell.angle_beta   90.00
_cell.angle_gamma   90.00
#
_symmetry.space_group_name_H-M   'P 1'
#
loop_
_entity.id
_entity.type
_entity.pdbx_description
1 polymer ?
#
loop_
_entity_poly.entity_id
_entity_poly.type
_entity_poly.pdbx_seq_one_letter_code
_entity_poly.pdbx_strand_id
1 'polypeptide(L)'
;MQNLIKNTLAFVSIIALTTFSACSKSEETPQSVETYFTPIAAFAFTMEEKNGSMLVTFTNTSSYADTYKWEFGDGNSSASGSPTHVYPIPVTKPKLYTIVLTASHSENGLSNKSSRIVTINPPE
;
A
#
# COMPACT_ATOMS: atom_id res chain seq x y z
N MET A 1 -1.38 73.51 -32.18
CA MET A 1 -1.77 72.38 -31.33
C MET A 1 -0.66 72.20 -30.30
N GLN A 2 -0.80 72.85 -29.13
CA GLN A 2 -1.01 72.21 -27.81
C GLN A 2 0.25 71.46 -27.33
N ASN A 3 0.91 71.70 -26.19
CA ASN A 3 0.55 72.28 -24.88
C ASN A 3 1.86 72.77 -24.20
N LEU A 4 1.98 74.04 -23.80
CA LEU A 4 1.63 74.65 -22.50
C LEU A 4 2.29 74.02 -21.25
N ILE A 5 3.40 74.66 -20.86
CA ILE A 5 4.12 74.51 -19.60
C ILE A 5 3.30 75.21 -18.50
N LYS A 6 3.03 74.54 -17.37
CA LYS A 6 2.60 75.20 -16.13
C LYS A 6 3.54 74.83 -14.98
N ASN A 7 4.33 75.83 -14.61
CA ASN A 7 5.10 75.94 -13.38
C ASN A 7 4.15 76.04 -12.17
N THR A 8 4.51 75.50 -11.00
CA THR A 8 4.29 76.09 -9.66
C THR A 8 4.83 75.14 -8.58
N LEU A 9 5.78 75.65 -7.77
CA LEU A 9 6.29 75.03 -6.55
C LEU A 9 5.21 74.95 -5.46
N ALA A 10 5.21 73.92 -4.61
CA ALA A 10 5.61 74.06 -3.18
C ALA A 10 5.27 72.85 -2.28
N PHE A 11 6.06 72.78 -1.20
CA PHE A 11 5.92 72.08 0.09
C PHE A 11 6.16 70.56 0.18
N VAL A 12 7.33 70.26 0.75
CA VAL A 12 7.69 69.00 1.41
C VAL A 12 6.71 68.72 2.55
N SER A 13 6.16 67.51 2.58
CA SER A 13 5.78 66.85 3.82
C SER A 13 6.01 65.35 3.65
N ILE A 14 7.15 64.88 4.17
CA ILE A 14 7.48 63.45 4.23
C ILE A 14 6.58 62.85 5.29
N ILE A 15 5.59 62.06 4.86
CA ILE A 15 4.90 61.12 5.75
C ILE A 15 5.34 59.73 5.31
N ALA A 16 6.33 59.18 6.00
CA ALA A 16 6.68 57.77 5.89
C ALA A 16 5.58 56.95 6.58
N LEU A 17 4.53 56.59 5.85
CA LEU A 17 3.62 55.53 6.27
C LEU A 17 4.31 54.18 5.99
N THR A 18 5.14 53.73 6.91
CA THR A 18 5.51 52.31 6.96
C THR A 18 4.33 51.56 7.53
N THR A 19 3.38 51.17 6.68
CA THR A 19 2.52 50.05 7.06
C THR A 19 3.43 48.84 7.12
N PHE A 20 3.81 48.46 8.34
CA PHE A 20 4.25 47.10 8.60
C PHE A 20 3.06 46.23 8.22
N SER A 21 3.05 45.74 6.98
CA SER A 21 2.24 44.58 6.68
C SER A 21 2.83 43.50 7.57
N ALA A 22 2.11 43.20 8.66
CA ALA A 22 2.40 42.06 9.49
C ALA A 22 2.36 40.87 8.55
N CYS A 23 3.53 40.43 8.09
CA CYS A 23 3.69 39.16 7.45
C CYS A 23 3.34 38.17 8.56
N SER A 24 2.09 37.72 8.58
CA SER A 24 1.69 36.58 9.37
C SER A 24 2.57 35.45 8.88
N LYS A 25 3.68 35.21 9.57
CA LYS A 25 4.44 33.99 9.43
C LYS A 25 3.48 32.91 9.89
N SER A 26 2.78 32.31 8.94
CA SER A 26 2.08 31.07 9.18
C SER A 26 3.14 30.10 9.66
N GLU A 27 3.06 29.70 10.92
CA GLU A 27 3.80 28.55 11.42
C GLU A 27 3.19 27.32 10.73
N GLU A 28 3.67 27.02 9.52
CA GLU A 28 3.41 25.74 8.89
C GLU A 28 4.09 24.68 9.75
N THR A 29 3.28 23.89 10.46
CA THR A 29 3.76 22.65 11.08
C THR A 29 4.46 21.83 10.00
N PRO A 30 5.69 21.35 10.20
CA PRO A 30 6.35 20.52 9.21
C PRO A 30 5.47 19.29 8.95
N GLN A 31 4.87 19.20 7.76
CA GLN A 31 4.21 17.97 7.33
C GLN A 31 5.27 16.87 7.28
N SER A 32 5.07 15.81 8.04
CA SER A 32 5.83 14.58 7.86
C SER A 32 5.51 14.03 6.47
N VAL A 33 6.51 14.04 5.57
CA VAL A 33 6.42 13.35 4.29
C VAL A 33 6.49 11.86 4.58
N GLU A 34 5.36 11.16 4.56
CA GLU A 34 5.34 9.71 4.70
C GLU A 34 5.89 9.07 3.42
N THR A 35 7.06 8.46 3.52
CA THR A 35 7.64 7.68 2.43
C THR A 35 7.09 6.27 2.49
N TYR A 36 6.27 5.92 1.51
CA TYR A 36 5.77 4.57 1.39
C TYR A 36 6.69 3.68 0.55
N PHE A 37 6.82 2.42 0.97
CA PHE A 37 7.52 1.39 0.23
C PHE A 37 6.52 0.50 -0.52
N THR A 38 6.90 0.06 -1.72
CA THR A 38 6.13 -0.95 -2.43
C THR A 38 6.16 -2.26 -1.64
N PRO A 39 4.99 -2.89 -1.39
CA PRO A 39 4.92 -4.22 -0.80
C PRO A 39 5.84 -5.23 -1.48
N ILE A 40 6.41 -6.13 -0.69
CA ILE A 40 7.07 -7.34 -1.19
C ILE A 40 6.23 -8.51 -0.71
N ALA A 41 5.52 -9.17 -1.62
CA ALA A 41 4.72 -10.33 -1.27
C ALA A 41 5.60 -11.57 -1.17
N ALA A 42 5.52 -12.27 -0.04
CA ALA A 42 6.23 -13.53 0.17
C ALA A 42 5.49 -14.39 1.19
N PHE A 43 5.59 -15.70 1.02
CA PHE A 43 5.05 -16.65 1.98
C PHE A 43 5.77 -17.99 1.95
N ALA A 44 5.63 -18.71 3.06
CA ALA A 44 5.93 -20.12 3.24
C ALA A 44 4.65 -20.90 3.55
N PHE A 45 4.72 -22.22 3.49
CA PHE A 45 3.63 -23.08 3.93
C PHE A 45 4.14 -24.41 4.47
N THR A 46 3.32 -25.04 5.31
CA THR A 46 3.52 -26.41 5.80
C THR A 46 2.26 -27.23 5.52
N MET A 47 2.40 -28.55 5.47
CA MET A 47 1.34 -29.48 5.11
C MET A 47 1.23 -30.58 6.16
N GLU A 48 0.00 -30.89 6.57
CA GLU A 48 -0.32 -31.95 7.53
C GLU A 48 -1.56 -32.68 7.05
N GLU A 49 -1.51 -34.01 6.96
CA GLU A 49 -2.71 -34.80 6.74
C GLU A 49 -3.54 -34.87 8.03
N LYS A 50 -4.83 -34.52 7.94
CA LYS A 50 -5.76 -34.52 9.06
C LYS A 50 -7.13 -35.00 8.62
N ASN A 51 -7.62 -36.07 9.23
CA ASN A 51 -8.94 -36.64 8.96
C ASN A 51 -9.20 -36.94 7.47
N GLY A 52 -8.20 -37.47 6.75
CA GLY A 52 -8.30 -37.79 5.32
C GLY A 52 -8.31 -36.58 4.38
N SER A 53 -7.92 -35.41 4.87
CA SER A 53 -7.72 -34.19 4.08
C SER A 53 -6.33 -33.62 4.31
N MET A 54 -5.83 -32.81 3.39
CA MET A 54 -4.57 -32.11 3.54
C MET A 54 -4.83 -30.71 4.10
N LEU A 55 -4.42 -30.47 5.34
CA LEU A 55 -4.39 -29.13 5.94
C LEU A 55 -3.09 -28.43 5.53
N VAL A 56 -3.21 -27.27 4.88
CA VAL A 56 -2.09 -26.42 4.51
C VAL A 56 -2.13 -25.16 5.36
N THR A 57 -1.05 -24.92 6.11
CA THR A 57 -0.89 -23.72 6.95
C THR A 57 0.05 -22.76 6.26
N PHE A 58 -0.44 -21.57 5.92
CA PHE A 58 0.34 -20.53 5.26
C PHE A 58 0.93 -19.56 6.28
N THR A 59 2.19 -19.19 6.09
CA THR A 59 2.88 -18.16 6.87
C THR A 59 3.27 -17.02 5.95
N ASN A 60 2.69 -15.85 6.21
CA ASN A 60 3.03 -14.64 5.47
C ASN A 60 4.36 -14.09 5.94
N THR A 61 5.25 -13.84 4.99
CA THR A 61 6.56 -13.24 5.21
C THR A 61 6.73 -11.97 4.36
N SER A 62 5.61 -11.33 3.99
CA SER A 62 5.59 -10.12 3.19
C SER A 62 6.14 -8.94 3.99
N SER A 63 6.69 -7.96 3.27
CA SER A 63 7.19 -6.70 3.85
C SER A 63 6.41 -5.52 3.27
N TYR A 64 6.33 -4.43 4.03
CA TYR A 64 5.72 -3.15 3.62
C TYR A 64 4.23 -3.24 3.22
N ALA A 65 3.49 -4.18 3.80
CA ALA A 65 2.07 -4.39 3.55
C ALA A 65 1.29 -4.54 4.86
N ASP A 66 0.07 -4.04 4.89
CA ASP A 66 -0.88 -4.09 6.00
C ASP A 66 -2.16 -4.89 5.67
N THR A 67 -2.36 -5.23 4.40
CA THR A 67 -3.55 -5.91 3.89
C THR A 67 -3.16 -7.06 2.96
N TYR A 68 -3.94 -8.14 3.01
CA TYR A 68 -3.62 -9.39 2.30
C TYR A 68 -4.85 -10.00 1.63
N LYS A 69 -4.64 -10.61 0.48
CA LYS A 69 -5.62 -11.48 -0.20
C LYS A 69 -4.95 -12.75 -0.66
N TRP A 70 -5.48 -13.88 -0.22
CA TRP A 70 -5.07 -15.21 -0.63
C TRP A 70 -6.07 -15.78 -1.61
N GLU A 71 -5.57 -16.38 -2.68
CA GLU A 71 -6.36 -17.16 -3.63
C GLU A 71 -5.77 -18.56 -3.64
N PHE A 72 -6.54 -19.57 -3.23
CA PHE A 72 -6.03 -20.91 -2.95
C PHE A 72 -5.99 -21.84 -4.18
N GLY A 73 -6.39 -21.34 -5.35
CA GLY A 73 -6.36 -22.09 -6.61
C GLY A 73 -7.51 -23.09 -6.78
N ASP A 74 -8.40 -23.22 -5.80
CA ASP A 74 -9.60 -24.08 -5.80
C ASP A 74 -10.91 -23.29 -5.87
N GLY A 75 -10.83 -21.96 -6.03
CA GLY A 75 -11.96 -21.04 -6.02
C GLY A 75 -12.20 -20.37 -4.67
N ASN A 76 -11.56 -20.84 -3.59
CA ASN A 76 -11.64 -20.21 -2.27
C ASN A 76 -10.56 -19.14 -2.07
N SER A 77 -10.82 -18.24 -1.13
CA SER A 77 -9.93 -17.13 -0.79
C SER A 77 -9.96 -16.79 0.70
N SER A 78 -9.00 -15.98 1.15
CA SER A 78 -8.96 -15.44 2.51
C SER A 78 -8.33 -14.05 2.55
N ALA A 79 -8.71 -13.24 3.54
CA ALA A 79 -8.07 -11.96 3.85
C ALA A 79 -7.21 -12.02 5.13
N SER A 80 -7.06 -13.21 5.74
CA SER A 80 -6.25 -13.37 6.94
C SER A 80 -4.77 -13.10 6.66
N GLY A 81 -4.05 -12.59 7.67
CA GLY A 81 -2.60 -12.40 7.59
C GLY A 81 -1.85 -13.69 7.38
N SER A 82 -2.29 -14.82 7.94
CA SER A 82 -1.67 -16.15 7.75
C SER A 82 -2.75 -17.23 7.91
N PRO A 83 -3.47 -17.58 6.82
CA PRO A 83 -4.58 -18.50 6.87
C PRO A 83 -4.12 -19.97 6.91
N THR A 84 -5.06 -20.82 7.32
CA THR A 84 -5.04 -22.25 7.00
C THR A 84 -6.05 -22.54 5.92
N HIS A 85 -5.81 -23.53 5.07
CA HIS A 85 -6.76 -24.02 4.08
C HIS A 85 -6.74 -25.54 4.00
N VAL A 86 -7.89 -26.17 3.75
CA VAL A 86 -8.01 -27.62 3.65
C VAL A 86 -8.29 -28.01 2.22
N TYR A 87 -7.51 -28.97 1.70
CA TYR A 87 -7.70 -29.54 0.38
C TYR A 87 -8.04 -31.04 0.47
N PRO A 88 -8.87 -31.55 -0.46
CA PRO A 88 -9.11 -32.98 -0.57
C PRO A 88 -7.86 -33.71 -1.08
N ILE A 89 -7.61 -34.91 -0.55
CA ILE A 89 -6.56 -35.80 -1.06
C ILE A 89 -7.11 -36.51 -2.32
N PRO A 90 -6.44 -36.41 -3.49
CA PRO A 90 -6.90 -37.08 -4.70
C PRO A 90 -6.67 -38.59 -4.62
N VAL A 91 -7.41 -39.39 -5.40
CA VAL A 91 -7.32 -40.87 -5.33
C VAL A 91 -6.30 -41.44 -6.30
N THR A 92 -6.15 -40.88 -7.49
CA THR A 92 -5.42 -41.54 -8.60
C THR A 92 -4.21 -40.79 -9.12
N LYS A 93 -4.22 -39.45 -9.04
CA LYS A 93 -3.16 -38.60 -9.60
C LYS A 93 -2.95 -37.37 -8.71
N PRO A 94 -1.73 -36.81 -8.67
CA PRO A 94 -1.48 -35.57 -7.97
C PRO A 94 -2.40 -34.44 -8.45
N LYS A 95 -2.85 -33.61 -7.52
CA LYS A 95 -3.60 -32.39 -7.80
C LYS A 95 -2.75 -31.18 -7.46
N LEU A 96 -2.65 -30.24 -8.40
CA LEU A 96 -1.89 -29.02 -8.26
C LEU A 96 -2.84 -27.85 -8.00
N TYR A 97 -2.51 -27.03 -7.01
CA TYR A 97 -3.20 -25.79 -6.68
C TYR A 97 -2.20 -24.63 -6.78
N THR A 98 -2.55 -23.58 -7.53
CA THR A 98 -1.74 -22.36 -7.60
C THR A 98 -2.21 -21.38 -6.54
N ILE A 99 -1.38 -21.16 -5.54
CA ILE A 99 -1.68 -20.26 -4.43
C ILE A 99 -1.10 -18.90 -4.80
N VAL A 100 -1.92 -17.86 -4.68
CA VAL A 100 -1.52 -16.47 -4.92
C VAL A 100 -1.76 -15.67 -3.66
N LEU A 101 -0.70 -15.02 -3.16
CA LEU A 101 -0.79 -13.98 -2.14
C LEU A 101 -0.67 -12.63 -2.82
N THR A 102 -1.65 -11.75 -2.61
CA THR A 102 -1.54 -10.32 -2.88
C THR A 102 -1.34 -9.59 -1.56
N ALA A 103 -0.23 -8.86 -1.43
CA ALA A 103 0.07 -8.02 -0.28
C ALA A 103 -0.02 -6.55 -0.71
N SER A 104 -0.76 -5.74 0.05
CA SER A 104 -1.07 -4.36 -0.27
C SER A 104 -0.80 -3.43 0.90
N HIS A 105 -0.58 -2.16 0.60
CA HIS A 105 -0.53 -1.08 1.59
C HIS A 105 -1.79 -0.23 1.42
N SER A 106 -2.61 -0.16 2.47
CA SER A 106 -3.98 0.35 2.39
C SER A 106 -4.06 1.85 2.05
N GLU A 107 -3.13 2.65 2.58
CA GLU A 107 -3.16 4.12 2.43
C GLU A 107 -2.80 4.61 1.02
N ASN A 108 -1.85 3.95 0.36
CA ASN A 108 -1.33 4.38 -0.94
C ASN A 108 -1.75 3.45 -2.10
N GLY A 109 -2.39 2.31 -1.79
CA GLY A 109 -2.86 1.34 -2.78
C GLY A 109 -1.77 0.55 -3.51
N LEU A 110 -0.49 0.71 -3.16
CA LEU A 110 0.60 -0.09 -3.70
C LEU A 110 0.40 -1.55 -3.32
N SER A 111 0.73 -2.45 -4.24
CA SER A 111 0.58 -3.88 -4.03
C SER A 111 1.61 -4.70 -4.80
N ASN A 112 1.83 -5.92 -4.32
CA ASN A 112 2.65 -6.91 -4.98
C ASN A 112 2.04 -8.31 -4.81
N LYS A 113 2.44 -9.25 -5.67
CA LYS A 113 1.94 -10.62 -5.66
C LYS A 113 3.06 -11.64 -5.62
N SER A 114 2.81 -12.74 -4.92
CA SER A 114 3.65 -13.93 -4.88
C SER A 114 2.82 -15.17 -5.17
N SER A 115 3.39 -16.14 -5.88
CA SER A 115 2.70 -17.37 -6.23
C SER A 115 3.56 -18.60 -5.95
N ARG A 116 2.93 -19.67 -5.45
CA ARG A 116 3.54 -21.00 -5.30
C ARG A 116 2.55 -22.09 -5.68
N ILE A 117 3.05 -23.22 -6.14
CA ILE A 117 2.24 -24.41 -6.40
C ILE A 117 2.28 -25.31 -5.17
N VAL A 118 1.11 -25.72 -4.70
CA VAL A 118 0.93 -26.81 -3.74
C VAL A 118 0.53 -28.06 -4.52
N THR A 119 1.29 -29.14 -4.36
CA THR A 119 1.00 -30.44 -4.97
C THR A 119 0.54 -31.39 -3.89
N ILE A 120 -0.66 -31.94 -4.06
CA ILE A 120 -1.20 -32.97 -3.16
C ILE A 120 -1.20 -34.28 -3.92
N ASN A 121 -0.42 -35.23 -3.41
CA ASN A 121 -0.30 -36.56 -3.98
C ASN A 121 -1.42 -37.47 -3.46
N PRO A 122 -1.81 -38.50 -4.23
CA PRO A 122 -2.64 -39.57 -3.71
C PRO A 122 -1.90 -40.35 -2.62
N PRO A 123 -2.62 -41.11 -1.77
CA PRO A 123 -2.00 -42.07 -0.85
C PRO A 123 -1.15 -43.08 -1.63
N GLU A 124 -0.04 -43.52 -1.03
CA GLU A 124 0.80 -44.60 -1.59
C GLU A 124 0.05 -45.94 -1.65
#